data_AF-A0A832WVA3-F1
#
_entry.id   AF-A0A832WVA3-F1
#
_cell.length_a   1.000
_cell.length_b   1.000
_cell.length_c   1.000
_cell.angle_alpha   90.00
_cell.angle_beta   90.00
_cell.angle_gamma   90.00
#
_symmetry.space_group_name_H-M   'P 1'
#
loop_
_entity.id
_entity.type
_entity.pdbx_description
1 polymer ?
#
loop_
_entity_poly.entity_id
_entity_poly.type
_entity_poly.pdbx_seq_one_letter_code
_entity_poly.pdbx_strand_id
1 'polypeptide(L)'
;MTAAQAIRFARHATGRAGPLTLVIGKEEGSICEGFPGEAIVDLIQAECPDRVILVGREYDSFIPGSLRRKIHISCCNSLADGEALALDDGDAGMVVLAVKTWR
;
A
#
# COMPACT_ATOMS: atom_id res chain seq x y z
N MET A 1 -16.04 0.50 -0.69
CA MET A 1 -15.02 1.43 -0.17
C MET A 1 -13.77 1.26 -1.02
N THR A 2 -13.23 2.33 -1.59
CA THR A 2 -12.00 2.29 -2.40
C THR A 2 -10.78 2.61 -1.53
N ALA A 3 -9.59 2.11 -1.87
CA ALA A 3 -8.35 2.32 -1.11
C ALA A 3 -8.08 3.80 -0.78
N ALA A 4 -8.37 4.69 -1.74
CA ALA A 4 -8.26 6.14 -1.56
C ALA A 4 -9.16 6.69 -0.44
N GLN A 5 -10.37 6.16 -0.27
CA GLN A 5 -11.26 6.57 0.82
C GLN A 5 -10.72 6.16 2.18
N ALA A 6 -10.13 4.96 2.28
CA ALA A 6 -9.51 4.47 3.52
C ALA A 6 -8.29 5.33 3.89
N ILE A 7 -7.46 5.70 2.92
CA ILE A 7 -6.31 6.58 3.14
C ILE A 7 -6.74 7.97 3.62
N ARG A 8 -7.72 8.58 2.95
CA ARG A 8 -8.25 9.90 3.35
C ARG A 8 -8.85 9.87 4.74
N PHE A 9 -9.56 8.80 5.08
CA PHE A 9 -10.10 8.60 6.42
C PHE A 9 -8.97 8.49 7.45
N ALA A 10 -7.94 7.69 7.18
CA ALA A 10 -6.79 7.55 8.06
C ALA A 10 -6.09 8.91 8.30
N ARG A 11 -5.82 9.67 7.24
CA ARG A 11 -5.23 11.02 7.32
C ARG A 11 -6.09 12.00 8.12
N HIS A 12 -7.42 11.92 8.00
CA HIS A 12 -8.33 12.74 8.77
C HIS A 12 -8.32 12.36 10.26
N ALA A 13 -8.22 11.07 10.57
CA ALA A 13 -8.27 10.55 11.94
C ALA A 13 -7.00 10.87 12.76
N THR A 14 -5.81 10.78 12.17
CA THR A 14 -4.54 11.01 12.88
C THR A 14 -3.97 12.42 12.72
N GLY A 15 -4.64 13.27 11.95
CA GLY A 15 -4.08 14.53 11.51
C GLY A 15 -2.97 14.33 10.47
N ARG A 16 -2.65 15.39 9.73
CA ARG A 16 -1.68 15.35 8.61
C ARG A 16 -0.23 14.96 9.00
N ALA A 17 0.10 14.91 10.29
CA ALA A 17 1.49 14.81 10.76
C ALA A 17 1.93 13.39 11.16
N GLY A 18 1.02 12.42 11.26
CA GLY A 18 1.38 11.04 11.61
C GLY A 18 1.91 10.24 10.40
N PRO A 19 2.88 9.33 10.61
CA PRO A 19 3.38 8.46 9.56
C PRO A 19 2.27 7.55 9.02
N LEU A 20 2.22 7.38 7.70
CA LEU A 20 1.24 6.58 6.98
C LEU A 20 1.92 5.48 6.18
N THR A 21 1.58 4.23 6.50
CA THR A 21 1.97 3.04 5.75
C THR A 21 0.80 2.53 4.93
N LEU A 22 1.01 2.39 3.61
CA LEU A 22 0.02 1.83 2.69
C LEU A 22 0.41 0.41 2.29
N VAL A 23 -0.44 -0.57 2.59
CA VAL A 23 -0.34 -1.94 2.09
C VAL A 23 -1.37 -2.12 0.98
N ILE A 24 -0.94 -2.35 -0.26
CA ILE A 24 -1.85 -2.39 -1.41
C ILE A 24 -1.45 -3.45 -2.44
N GLY A 25 -2.44 -4.09 -3.07
CA GLY A 25 -2.20 -4.98 -4.21
C GLY A 25 -3.12 -6.20 -4.21
N LYS A 26 -2.57 -7.34 -4.61
CA LYS A 26 -3.29 -8.60 -4.74
C LYS A 26 -2.48 -9.74 -4.12
N GLU A 27 -3.15 -10.60 -3.36
CA GLU A 27 -2.54 -11.84 -2.88
C GLU A 27 -2.22 -12.78 -4.07
N GLU A 28 -1.03 -13.37 -4.01
CA GLU A 28 -0.59 -14.35 -4.99
C GLU A 28 -1.58 -15.53 -5.05
N GLY A 29 -1.94 -15.94 -6.25
CA GLY A 29 -2.93 -17.01 -6.46
C GLY A 29 -4.41 -16.59 -6.35
N SER A 30 -4.72 -15.32 -6.05
CA SER A 30 -6.12 -14.86 -6.09
C SER A 30 -6.65 -14.79 -7.52
N ILE A 31 -7.87 -15.29 -7.73
CA ILE A 31 -8.56 -15.35 -9.02
C ILE A 31 -9.12 -13.99 -9.48
N CYS A 32 -9.20 -13.00 -8.58
CA CYS A 32 -9.68 -11.67 -8.92
C CYS A 32 -8.66 -10.90 -9.76
N GLU A 33 -9.16 -10.00 -10.59
CA GLU A 33 -8.33 -8.93 -11.14
C GLU A 33 -7.84 -8.05 -9.99
N GLY A 34 -6.54 -7.75 -9.97
CA GLY A 34 -5.91 -6.91 -8.98
C GLY A 34 -6.33 -5.44 -9.07
N PHE A 35 -5.61 -4.53 -8.42
CA PHE A 35 -5.70 -3.11 -8.77
C PHE A 35 -4.92 -2.84 -10.07
N PRO A 36 -5.35 -1.89 -10.92
CA PRO A 36 -4.52 -1.41 -12.03
C PRO A 36 -3.22 -0.80 -11.48
N GLY A 37 -2.07 -1.11 -12.09
CA GLY A 37 -0.77 -0.60 -11.63
C GLY A 37 -0.68 0.92 -11.67
N GLU A 38 -1.20 1.55 -12.72
CA GLU A 38 -1.33 3.01 -12.84
C GLU A 38 -2.16 3.64 -11.72
N ALA A 39 -3.27 3.01 -11.32
CA ALA A 39 -4.11 3.51 -10.23
C ALA A 39 -3.38 3.45 -8.88
N ILE A 40 -2.50 2.45 -8.66
CA ILE A 40 -1.65 2.39 -7.48
C ILE A 40 -0.63 3.54 -7.50
N VAL A 41 0.00 3.79 -8.65
CA VAL A 41 0.98 4.88 -8.80
C VAL A 41 0.32 6.25 -8.54
N ASP A 42 -0.84 6.50 -9.14
CA ASP A 42 -1.61 7.74 -8.94
C ASP A 42 -1.99 7.92 -7.48
N LEU A 43 -2.39 6.84 -6.80
CA LEU A 43 -2.75 6.87 -5.39
C LEU A 43 -1.55 7.23 -4.50
N ILE A 44 -0.39 6.62 -4.74
CA ILE A 44 0.84 6.90 -4.01
C ILE A 44 1.25 8.36 -4.21
N GLN A 45 1.13 8.89 -5.42
CA GLN A 45 1.43 10.29 -5.71
C GLN A 45 0.45 11.27 -5.05
N ALA A 46 -0.83 10.94 -5.04
CA ALA A 46 -1.87 11.81 -4.52
C ALA A 46 -1.84 11.90 -2.98
N GLU A 47 -1.62 10.77 -2.31
CA GLU A 47 -1.75 10.67 -0.84
C GLU A 47 -0.40 10.67 -0.11
N CYS A 48 0.71 10.61 -0.85
CA CYS A 48 2.10 10.69 -0.36
C CYS A 48 2.33 9.88 0.93
N PRO A 49 2.11 8.54 0.92
CA PRO A 49 2.43 7.71 2.07
C PRO A 49 3.94 7.72 2.35
N ASP A 50 4.31 7.59 3.61
CA ASP A 50 5.70 7.55 4.07
C ASP A 50 6.36 6.21 3.69
N ARG A 51 5.55 5.15 3.69
CA ARG A 51 5.93 3.79 3.29
C ARG A 51 4.83 3.11 2.49
N VAL A 52 5.24 2.31 1.51
CA VAL A 52 4.34 1.48 0.70
C VAL A 52 4.81 0.04 0.71
N ILE A 53 3.89 -0.88 0.93
CA ILE A 53 4.11 -2.31 0.83
C ILE A 53 3.19 -2.85 -0.27
N LEU A 54 3.79 -3.33 -1.35
CA LEU A 54 3.07 -3.92 -2.47
C LEU A 54 2.86 -5.41 -2.22
N VAL A 55 1.61 -5.85 -2.31
CA VAL A 55 1.25 -7.27 -2.28
C VAL A 55 1.08 -7.75 -3.71
N GLY A 56 1.90 -8.70 -4.14
CA GLY A 56 2.00 -9.14 -5.53
C GLY A 56 3.22 -8.53 -6.22
N ARG A 57 4.13 -9.39 -6.72
CA ARG A 57 5.39 -8.97 -7.35
C ARG A 57 5.19 -8.29 -8.70
N GLU A 58 4.05 -8.53 -9.35
CA GLU A 58 3.71 -7.90 -10.62
C GLU A 58 3.70 -6.37 -10.49
N TYR A 59 3.30 -5.85 -9.32
CA TYR A 59 3.22 -4.42 -9.05
C TYR A 59 4.56 -3.70 -9.01
N ASP A 60 5.63 -4.43 -8.69
CA ASP A 60 6.99 -3.88 -8.60
C ASP A 60 7.42 -3.24 -9.93
N SER A 61 7.00 -3.83 -11.05
CA SER A 61 7.32 -3.36 -12.41
C SER A 61 6.59 -2.08 -12.81
N PHE A 62 5.44 -1.79 -12.19
CA PHE A 62 4.64 -0.59 -12.46
C PHE A 62 5.13 0.63 -11.69
N ILE A 63 5.96 0.46 -10.65
CA ILE A 63 6.46 1.57 -9.86
C ILE A 63 7.63 2.26 -10.56
N PRO A 64 7.49 3.54 -10.96
CA PRO A 64 8.60 4.27 -11.56
C PRO A 64 9.73 4.49 -10.55
N GLY A 65 10.98 4.39 -11.02
CA GLY A 65 12.18 4.57 -10.16
C GLY A 65 12.30 5.97 -9.53
N SER A 66 11.56 6.96 -10.00
CA SER A 66 11.43 8.27 -9.34
C SER A 66 10.66 8.19 -8.02
N LEU A 67 9.65 7.32 -7.91
CA LEU A 67 8.89 7.10 -6.68
C LEU A 67 9.70 6.29 -5.66
N ARG A 68 10.44 5.26 -6.11
CA ARG A 68 11.31 4.47 -5.22
C ARG A 68 12.41 5.28 -4.54
N ARG A 69 12.81 6.41 -5.14
CA ARG A 69 13.78 7.33 -4.54
C ARG A 69 13.20 8.25 -3.48
N LYS A 70 11.87 8.41 -3.45
CA LYS A 70 11.16 9.33 -2.54
C LYS A 70 10.46 8.61 -1.39
N ILE A 71 10.02 7.38 -1.62
CA ILE A 71 9.18 6.62 -0.69
C ILE A 71 9.83 5.27 -0.44
N HIS A 72 9.77 4.80 0.80
CA HIS A 72 10.20 3.45 1.16
C HIS A 72 9.20 2.43 0.60
N ILE A 73 9.62 1.64 -0.39
CA ILE A 73 8.77 0.66 -1.07
C ILE A 73 9.30 -0.74 -0.82
N SER A 74 8.44 -1.64 -0.34
CA SER A 74 8.72 -3.06 -0.13
C SER A 74 7.69 -3.93 -0.87
N CYS A 75 8.02 -5.19 -1.14
CA CYS A 75 7.15 -6.13 -1.84
C CYS A 75 6.99 -7.42 -1.04
N CYS A 76 5.79 -8.00 -1.06
CA CYS A 76 5.45 -9.27 -0.44
C CYS A 76 4.40 -10.00 -1.28
N ASN A 77 4.07 -11.25 -0.93
CA ASN A 77 3.21 -12.10 -1.75
C ASN A 77 1.82 -12.35 -1.14
N SER A 78 1.63 -12.04 0.15
CA SER A 78 0.37 -12.29 0.86
C SER A 78 -0.08 -11.08 1.68
N LEU A 79 -1.39 -11.01 1.97
CA LEU A 79 -1.93 -10.00 2.88
C LEU A 79 -1.26 -10.09 4.27
N ALA A 80 -1.07 -11.31 4.77
CA ALA A 80 -0.47 -11.56 6.09
C ALA A 80 0.97 -11.04 6.18
N ASP A 81 1.78 -11.28 5.14
CA ASP A 81 3.15 -10.76 5.10
C ASP A 81 3.17 -9.23 5.03
N GLY A 82 2.26 -8.66 4.25
CA GLY A 82 2.15 -7.20 4.11
C GLY A 82 1.74 -6.53 5.41
N GLU A 83 0.81 -7.13 6.15
CA GLU A 83 0.40 -6.69 7.49
C GLU A 83 1.54 -6.79 8.49
N ALA A 84 2.23 -7.95 8.56
CA ALA A 84 3.37 -8.14 9.45
C ALA A 84 4.48 -7.11 9.16
N LEU A 85 4.84 -6.91 7.90
CA LEU A 85 5.83 -5.91 7.48
C LEU A 85 5.45 -4.48 7.85
N ALA A 86 4.15 -4.15 7.81
CA ALA A 86 3.66 -2.83 8.17
C ALA A 86 3.74 -2.58 9.69
N LEU A 87 3.59 -3.63 10.50
CA LEU A 87 3.59 -3.55 11.96
C LEU A 87 4.99 -3.71 12.58
N ASP A 88 5.94 -4.31 11.87
CA ASP A 88 7.30 -4.59 12.37
C ASP A 88 8.16 -3.32 12.56
N ASP A 89 7.82 -2.19 11.91
CA ASP A 89 8.63 -0.97 11.94
C ASP A 89 8.56 -0.21 13.28
N GLY A 90 7.72 -0.65 14.23
CA GLY A 90 7.67 -0.14 15.60
C GLY A 90 7.18 1.31 15.76
N ASP A 91 7.08 2.09 14.68
CA ASP A 91 6.56 3.45 14.69
C ASP A 91 5.03 3.41 14.70
N ALA A 92 4.42 4.09 15.68
CA ALA A 92 2.97 4.10 15.91
C ALA A 92 2.21 4.96 14.87
N GLY A 93 2.36 4.62 13.60
CA GLY A 93 1.68 5.23 12.46
C GLY A 93 0.37 4.54 12.10
N MET A 94 -0.34 5.12 11.13
CA MET A 94 -1.52 4.48 10.56
C MET A 94 -1.12 3.50 9.49
N VAL A 95 -1.71 2.31 9.55
CA VAL A 95 -1.60 1.30 8.49
C VAL A 95 -2.93 1.22 7.76
N VAL A 96 -2.88 1.35 6.43
CA VAL A 96 -4.05 1.15 5.57
C VAL A 96 -3.82 -0.09 4.71
N LEU A 97 -4.70 -1.08 4.87
CA LEU A 97 -4.67 -2.34 4.13
C LEU A 97 -5.74 -2.33 3.02
N ALA A 98 -5.29 -2.45 1.77
CA ALA A 98 -6.13 -2.51 0.59
C ALA A 98 -5.65 -3.64 -0.35
N VAL A 99 -5.88 -4.89 0.06
CA VAL A 99 -5.45 -6.09 -0.66
C VAL A 99 -6.65 -6.90 -1.13
N LYS A 100 -6.65 -7.32 -2.39
CA LYS A 100 -7.64 -8.27 -2.92
C LYS A 100 -7.19 -9.71 -2.68
N THR A 101 -8.04 -10.54 -2.07
CA THR A 101 -7.68 -11.88 -1.54
C THR A 101 -8.67 -13.01 -1.87
N TRP A 102 -9.65 -12.83 -2.76
CA TRP A 102 -10.71 -13.83 -2.98
C TRP A 102 -10.19 -15.17 -3.52
N ARG A 103 -10.78 -16.27 -3.03
CA ARG A 103 -10.52 -17.66 -3.42
C ARG A 103 -11.81 -18.33 -3.90
#